data_AF-A0A1E4T506-F1
#
_entry.id   AF-A0A1E4T506-F1
#
_cell.length_a   1.000
_cell.length_b   1.000
_cell.length_c   1.000
_cell.angle_alpha   90.00
_cell.angle_beta   90.00
_cell.angle_gamma   90.00
#
_symmetry.space_group_name_H-M   'P 1'
#
loop_
_entity.id
_entity.type
_entity.pdbx_description
1 polymer ?
#
loop_
_entity_poly.entity_id
_entity_poly.type
_entity_poly.pdbx_seq_one_letter_code
_entity_poly.pdbx_strand_id
1 'polypeptide(L)'
;LQDPRTKRFNFDPHLLNIPSIDDFRFDTVPGFIPSGKDETLADIATELNTTKANSVKYYSSTSSMTSVLKHFHTLLSKSKHINTSQFSKAFPESASVAPSMNLPSSSIVSPRGTSSSEIFYSIDSDKTGDMELVLSLLGHELELFFTTPPDEFKQHLHSTFSNSSEPPPDVNVASCYNYAKISKFLMRSQLDARHPDLPNKGTFDIKTRAVAAIRYDIHHTHFHPTDYSIVRTHGLFESFEREMFDCARSTLLKYQLQARIGNMDGIFIALHNVKKVFGFYYLSLDEIDHIIQGYSESMAELGKEYKSVDKCLEELDNIVDDFGSHYQTKREHLSVYMADFEFKSSMKIWEDLLDHIDTLVKGRPFRLITRYEGKHLDDHIEVIVNVLDDESLKLLTNTTDKVDEIVKENELSLKDDHELLLTPTDRIQHSSKNLHKLSRNLWEVNNKIFQSTKNETYLFAITADHYINGKKSTTSHPEPPTSIIDPGTKDRWEIKYSLKQVTDMGYIKRRYKKFIKSLRCLGGEISVLPKFEDGEAESRLYLDTTANIKQRILRAYSAKNQKRELTNFN
;
A
#
# COMPACT_ATOMS: atom_id res chain seq x y z
N LEU A 1 -14.60 -4.21 -19.33
CA LEU A 1 -14.24 -5.21 -20.36
C LEU A 1 -15.37 -5.43 -21.35
N GLN A 2 -16.57 -5.74 -20.87
CA GLN A 2 -17.77 -5.94 -21.68
C GLN A 2 -18.77 -4.80 -21.44
N ASP A 3 -19.41 -4.29 -22.48
CA ASP A 3 -20.48 -3.32 -22.35
C ASP A 3 -21.71 -3.99 -21.68
N PRO A 4 -22.22 -3.46 -20.56
CA PRO A 4 -23.24 -4.14 -19.77
C PRO A 4 -24.60 -4.22 -20.47
N ARG A 5 -24.88 -3.35 -21.44
CA ARG A 5 -26.16 -3.25 -22.17
C ARG A 5 -26.18 -4.15 -23.41
N THR A 6 -25.13 -4.13 -24.20
CA THR A 6 -25.00 -4.83 -25.48
C THR A 6 -24.31 -6.19 -25.36
N LYS A 7 -23.62 -6.45 -24.24
CA LYS A 7 -22.80 -7.64 -24.00
C LYS A 7 -21.65 -7.81 -25.00
N ARG A 8 -21.29 -6.77 -25.75
CA ARG A 8 -20.11 -6.79 -26.62
C ARG A 8 -18.85 -6.57 -25.80
N PHE A 9 -17.83 -7.35 -26.10
CA PHE A 9 -16.51 -7.21 -25.50
C PHE A 9 -15.73 -6.10 -26.21
N ASN A 10 -15.10 -5.22 -25.42
CA ASN A 10 -14.19 -4.18 -25.92
C ASN A 10 -12.71 -4.64 -25.90
N PHE A 11 -12.44 -5.74 -25.20
CA PHE A 11 -11.12 -6.33 -25.00
C PHE A 11 -11.24 -7.85 -25.13
N ASP A 12 -10.11 -8.57 -25.13
CA ASP A 12 -10.09 -10.03 -25.21
C ASP A 12 -11.02 -10.65 -24.13
N PRO A 13 -11.99 -11.50 -24.51
CA PRO A 13 -12.88 -12.18 -23.56
C PRO A 13 -12.16 -13.02 -22.51
N HIS A 14 -10.95 -13.51 -22.77
CA HIS A 14 -10.16 -14.26 -21.79
C HIS A 14 -9.94 -13.46 -20.50
N LEU A 15 -9.75 -12.14 -20.62
CA LEU A 15 -9.53 -11.24 -19.49
C LEU A 15 -10.71 -11.18 -18.51
N LEU A 16 -11.91 -11.65 -18.91
CA LEU A 16 -13.10 -11.55 -18.07
C LEU A 16 -13.02 -12.44 -16.84
N ASN A 17 -12.55 -13.69 -16.99
CA ASN A 17 -12.64 -14.70 -15.94
C ASN A 17 -11.27 -14.91 -15.30
N ILE A 18 -11.22 -14.78 -13.99
CA ILE A 18 -10.03 -15.04 -13.19
C ILE A 18 -10.08 -16.51 -12.78
N PRO A 19 -9.01 -17.28 -12.99
CA PRO A 19 -8.89 -18.64 -12.43
C PRO A 19 -9.06 -18.65 -10.92
N SER A 20 -9.38 -19.82 -10.37
CA SER A 20 -9.34 -19.96 -8.91
C SER A 20 -7.89 -19.93 -8.44
N ILE A 21 -7.64 -19.32 -7.29
CA ILE A 21 -6.34 -19.41 -6.60
C ILE A 21 -5.95 -20.87 -6.32
N ASP A 22 -6.91 -21.78 -6.24
CA ASP A 22 -6.66 -23.21 -6.03
C ASP A 22 -6.22 -23.94 -7.31
N ASP A 23 -6.45 -23.36 -8.50
CA ASP A 23 -5.97 -23.91 -9.78
C ASP A 23 -4.61 -23.30 -10.19
N PHE A 24 -4.18 -22.21 -9.58
CA PHE A 24 -2.92 -21.54 -9.92
C PHE A 24 -1.70 -22.14 -9.19
N ARG A 25 -0.63 -22.42 -9.95
CA ARG A 25 0.62 -22.98 -9.45
C ARG A 25 1.60 -21.90 -9.00
N PHE A 26 1.48 -21.44 -7.76
CA PHE A 26 2.38 -20.44 -7.20
C PHE A 26 3.86 -20.87 -7.13
N ASP A 27 4.15 -22.17 -7.20
CA ASP A 27 5.52 -22.73 -7.27
C ASP A 27 6.20 -22.51 -8.64
N THR A 28 5.45 -22.10 -9.66
CA THR A 28 5.95 -21.84 -11.01
C THR A 28 6.30 -20.37 -11.27
N VAL A 29 6.14 -19.51 -10.26
CA VAL A 29 6.46 -18.08 -10.33
C VAL A 29 7.62 -17.78 -9.38
N PRO A 30 8.59 -16.91 -9.74
CA PRO A 30 9.66 -16.52 -8.84
C PRO A 30 9.13 -15.97 -7.50
N GLY A 31 9.70 -16.45 -6.40
CA GLY A 31 9.36 -15.96 -5.07
C GLY A 31 9.84 -14.51 -4.84
N PHE A 32 9.13 -13.77 -3.99
CA PHE A 32 9.56 -12.44 -3.57
C PHE A 32 10.91 -12.49 -2.81
N ILE A 33 11.89 -11.73 -3.28
CA ILE A 33 13.21 -11.59 -2.64
C ILE A 33 13.18 -10.37 -1.70
N PRO A 34 13.25 -10.53 -0.35
CA PRO A 34 13.39 -9.40 0.57
C PRO A 34 14.63 -8.57 0.25
N SER A 35 14.59 -7.25 0.52
CA SER A 35 15.71 -6.35 0.21
C SER A 35 16.99 -6.85 0.88
N GLY A 36 16.92 -7.25 2.15
CA GLY A 36 18.06 -7.87 2.82
C GLY A 36 18.66 -9.06 2.05
N LYS A 37 17.87 -9.93 1.44
CA LYS A 37 18.39 -11.13 0.76
C LYS A 37 18.85 -10.89 -0.69
N ASP A 38 18.79 -9.65 -1.18
CA ASP A 38 19.20 -9.29 -2.54
C ASP A 38 20.71 -9.05 -2.61
N GLU A 39 21.43 -9.97 -3.25
CA GLU A 39 22.89 -9.89 -3.44
C GLU A 39 23.27 -8.77 -4.40
N THR A 40 22.54 -8.58 -5.50
CA THR A 40 22.79 -7.51 -6.47
C THR A 40 22.66 -6.13 -5.82
N LEU A 41 21.66 -5.94 -4.97
CA LEU A 41 21.48 -4.70 -4.22
C LEU A 41 22.63 -4.45 -3.23
N ALA A 42 23.15 -5.51 -2.60
CA ALA A 42 24.30 -5.42 -1.70
C ALA A 42 25.60 -5.11 -2.47
N ASP A 43 25.78 -5.68 -3.66
CA ASP A 43 26.92 -5.42 -4.53
C ASP A 43 26.95 -3.96 -5.00
N ILE A 44 25.81 -3.44 -5.47
CA ILE A 44 25.67 -2.03 -5.86
C ILE A 44 25.99 -1.11 -4.66
N ALA A 45 25.48 -1.44 -3.47
CA ALA A 45 25.76 -0.66 -2.26
C ALA A 45 27.25 -0.66 -1.92
N THR A 46 27.90 -1.82 -2.03
CA THR A 46 29.34 -1.99 -1.78
C THR A 46 30.17 -1.19 -2.77
N GLU A 47 29.85 -1.27 -4.07
CA GLU A 47 30.51 -0.51 -5.13
C GLU A 47 30.40 1.00 -4.90
N LEU A 48 29.20 1.51 -4.63
CA LEU A 48 28.97 2.94 -4.37
C LEU A 48 29.77 3.45 -3.17
N ASN A 49 29.95 2.62 -2.15
CA ASN A 49 30.73 2.96 -0.95
C ASN A 49 32.24 3.04 -1.20
N THR A 50 32.78 2.41 -2.24
CA THR A 50 34.21 2.50 -2.58
C THR A 50 34.63 3.92 -2.98
N THR A 51 33.75 4.67 -3.66
CA THR A 51 34.08 5.98 -4.25
C THR A 51 33.93 7.16 -3.29
N LYS A 52 33.36 6.94 -2.08
CA LYS A 52 33.00 7.93 -1.03
C LYS A 52 32.09 9.10 -1.43
N ALA A 53 32.11 9.56 -2.68
CA ALA A 53 31.27 10.64 -3.20
C ALA A 53 29.78 10.24 -3.29
N ASN A 54 29.50 8.94 -3.35
CA ASN A 54 28.14 8.39 -3.47
C ASN A 54 27.83 7.32 -2.42
N SER A 55 28.38 7.46 -1.21
CA SER A 55 28.15 6.46 -0.17
C SER A 55 26.67 6.28 0.19
N VAL A 56 26.29 5.03 0.44
CA VAL A 56 24.98 4.59 0.86
C VAL A 56 25.10 3.89 2.21
N LYS A 57 24.12 4.12 3.07
CA LYS A 57 24.08 3.56 4.43
C LYS A 57 22.84 2.73 4.67
N TYR A 58 21.78 2.99 3.93
CA TYR A 58 20.50 2.31 4.06
C TYR A 58 20.09 1.79 2.70
N TYR A 59 19.54 0.59 2.65
CA TYR A 59 18.93 0.08 1.44
C TYR A 59 17.63 -0.65 1.72
N SER A 60 16.68 -0.55 0.78
CA SER A 60 15.32 -1.04 0.98
C SER A 60 14.56 -1.23 -0.33
N SER A 61 13.37 -1.82 -0.24
CA SER A 61 12.41 -1.99 -1.34
C SER A 61 11.28 -0.97 -1.26
N THR A 62 10.66 -0.67 -2.41
CA THR A 62 9.50 0.23 -2.52
C THR A 62 8.41 -0.08 -1.50
N SER A 63 8.00 -1.35 -1.38
CA SER A 63 6.95 -1.78 -0.45
C SER A 63 7.30 -1.51 1.02
N SER A 64 8.54 -1.78 1.41
CA SER A 64 9.04 -1.57 2.77
C SER A 64 9.03 -0.09 3.16
N MET A 65 9.58 0.77 2.30
CA MET A 65 9.67 2.21 2.54
C MET A 65 8.31 2.89 2.55
N THR A 66 7.41 2.50 1.63
CA THR A 66 6.07 3.09 1.50
C THR A 66 5.27 3.05 2.80
N SER A 67 5.44 1.99 3.58
CA SER A 67 4.74 1.83 4.87
C SER A 67 5.13 2.89 5.89
N VAL A 68 6.39 3.38 5.87
CA VAL A 68 6.90 4.43 6.75
C VAL A 68 6.61 5.80 6.16
N LEU A 69 6.87 5.99 4.86
CA LEU A 69 6.76 7.27 4.17
C LEU A 69 5.35 7.86 4.17
N LYS A 70 4.30 7.04 4.22
CA LYS A 70 2.92 7.54 4.40
C LYS A 70 2.78 8.40 5.67
N HIS A 71 3.50 8.08 6.76
CA HIS A 71 3.42 8.84 8.01
C HIS A 71 4.10 10.20 7.88
N PHE A 72 5.22 10.26 7.16
CA PHE A 72 5.87 11.51 6.85
C PHE A 72 5.00 12.39 5.94
N HIS A 73 4.38 11.81 4.91
CA HIS A 73 3.40 12.56 4.12
C HIS A 73 2.26 13.10 4.99
N THR A 74 1.66 12.29 5.86
CA THR A 74 0.58 12.76 6.75
C THR A 74 1.04 13.91 7.67
N LEU A 75 2.29 13.87 8.17
CA LEU A 75 2.86 14.95 8.98
C LEU A 75 3.06 16.24 8.15
N LEU A 76 3.70 16.13 6.99
CA LEU A 76 4.06 17.29 6.17
C LEU A 76 2.85 17.90 5.46
N SER A 77 1.90 17.10 5.01
CA SER A 77 0.65 17.60 4.44
C SER A 77 -0.34 18.10 5.51
N LYS A 78 -0.02 17.91 6.79
CA LYS A 78 -0.91 18.11 7.94
C LYS A 78 -2.26 17.43 7.74
N SER A 79 -2.23 16.15 7.35
CA SER A 79 -3.42 15.34 7.06
C SER A 79 -4.35 15.97 6.00
N LYS A 80 -3.76 16.54 4.94
CA LYS A 80 -4.50 17.16 3.83
C LYS A 80 -5.60 16.23 3.29
N HIS A 81 -6.74 16.83 2.95
CA HIS A 81 -7.80 16.12 2.23
C HIS A 81 -7.34 15.77 0.82
N ILE A 82 -7.88 14.69 0.27
CA ILE A 82 -7.70 14.39 -1.15
C ILE A 82 -8.50 15.39 -1.99
N ASN A 83 -8.01 15.67 -3.20
CA ASN A 83 -8.79 16.40 -4.18
C ASN A 83 -9.94 15.52 -4.69
N THR A 84 -11.18 15.99 -4.54
CA THR A 84 -12.37 15.28 -5.00
C THR A 84 -13.05 15.93 -6.21
N SER A 85 -12.42 16.93 -6.84
CA SER A 85 -12.99 17.68 -7.98
C SER A 85 -13.42 16.80 -9.16
N GLN A 86 -12.76 15.65 -9.34
CA GLN A 86 -13.07 14.68 -10.41
C GLN A 86 -14.30 13.80 -10.12
N PHE A 87 -14.80 13.78 -8.88
CA PHE A 87 -15.95 12.97 -8.50
C PHE A 87 -17.25 13.77 -8.63
N SER A 88 -18.35 13.07 -8.92
CA SER A 88 -19.69 13.65 -8.95
C SER A 88 -20.13 14.13 -7.57
N LYS A 89 -21.16 14.98 -7.57
CA LYS A 89 -21.80 15.54 -6.36
C LYS A 89 -22.38 14.50 -5.40
N ALA A 90 -22.44 13.22 -5.78
CA ALA A 90 -22.80 12.14 -4.87
C ALA A 90 -21.70 11.88 -3.82
N PHE A 91 -20.47 12.31 -4.08
CA PHE A 91 -19.34 12.21 -3.18
C PHE A 91 -19.09 13.55 -2.46
N PRO A 92 -18.46 13.52 -1.28
CA PRO A 92 -18.11 14.73 -0.55
C PRO A 92 -17.21 15.68 -1.34
N GLU A 93 -17.44 16.99 -1.22
CA GLU A 93 -16.61 18.07 -1.80
C GLU A 93 -15.18 18.09 -1.25
N SER A 94 -14.96 17.46 -0.10
CA SER A 94 -13.63 17.15 0.39
C SER A 94 -13.65 15.84 1.16
N ALA A 95 -12.56 15.09 1.12
CA ALA A 95 -12.47 13.82 1.81
C ALA A 95 -11.11 13.63 2.48
N SER A 96 -11.12 13.33 3.77
CA SER A 96 -9.92 12.92 4.49
C SER A 96 -9.49 11.52 4.03
N VAL A 97 -8.19 11.24 4.13
CA VAL A 97 -7.63 9.90 3.93
C VAL A 97 -8.32 8.85 4.82
N ALA A 98 -8.31 7.60 4.38
CA ALA A 98 -8.92 6.50 5.12
C ALA A 98 -8.20 6.30 6.46
N PRO A 99 -8.90 5.96 7.56
CA PRO A 99 -8.28 5.73 8.86
C PRO A 99 -7.18 4.66 8.85
N SER A 100 -7.24 3.70 7.91
CA SER A 100 -6.22 2.67 7.70
C SER A 100 -4.83 3.24 7.36
N MET A 101 -4.77 4.45 6.80
CA MET A 101 -3.50 5.13 6.52
C MET A 101 -2.76 5.53 7.78
N ASN A 102 -3.46 5.76 8.88
CA ASN A 102 -2.89 6.13 10.17
C ASN A 102 -2.52 4.92 11.04
N LEU A 103 -2.73 3.69 10.56
CA LEU A 103 -2.25 2.49 11.25
C LEU A 103 -0.72 2.49 11.28
N PRO A 104 -0.10 2.08 12.41
CA PRO A 104 1.35 2.05 12.54
C PRO A 104 1.98 1.15 11.46
N SER A 105 3.20 1.49 11.06
CA SER A 105 4.05 0.60 10.27
C SER A 105 5.12 -0.03 11.16
N SER A 106 5.58 -1.22 10.78
CA SER A 106 6.72 -1.85 11.42
C SER A 106 7.72 -2.34 10.40
N SER A 107 9.00 -2.16 10.71
CA SER A 107 10.13 -2.52 9.86
C SER A 107 11.25 -3.10 10.71
N ILE A 108 11.98 -4.05 10.16
CA ILE A 108 13.19 -4.61 10.74
C ILE A 108 14.38 -4.03 9.98
N VAL A 109 15.33 -3.50 10.73
CA VAL A 109 16.58 -2.94 10.20
C VAL A 109 17.72 -3.85 10.61
N SER A 110 18.40 -4.42 9.63
CA SER A 110 19.45 -5.41 9.84
C SER A 110 20.80 -4.90 9.32
N PRO A 111 21.87 -4.98 10.12
CA PRO A 111 23.21 -4.61 9.68
C PRO A 111 23.73 -5.58 8.62
N ARG A 112 24.60 -5.07 7.74
CA ARG A 112 25.32 -5.79 6.68
C ARG A 112 26.73 -5.27 6.58
N GLY A 113 27.66 -6.15 6.21
CA GLY A 113 29.10 -5.90 6.21
C GLY A 113 29.82 -6.63 7.35
N THR A 114 31.12 -6.88 7.18
CA THR A 114 31.94 -7.70 8.09
C THR A 114 32.79 -6.87 9.06
N SER A 115 32.91 -5.55 8.83
CA SER A 115 33.69 -4.62 9.66
C SER A 115 32.88 -3.40 10.09
N SER A 116 33.15 -2.85 11.28
CA SER A 116 32.42 -1.70 11.84
C SER A 116 32.49 -0.42 11.00
N SER A 117 33.49 -0.29 10.14
CA SER A 117 33.67 0.81 9.19
C SER A 117 32.88 0.66 7.88
N GLU A 118 32.27 -0.49 7.65
CA GLU A 118 31.56 -0.85 6.41
C GLU A 118 30.11 -1.28 6.68
N ILE A 119 29.57 -0.99 7.86
CA ILE A 119 28.19 -1.37 8.18
C ILE A 119 27.21 -0.50 7.39
N PHE A 120 26.43 -1.14 6.53
CA PHE A 120 25.23 -0.59 5.92
C PHE A 120 24.02 -1.42 6.37
N TYR A 121 22.81 -0.89 6.22
CA TYR A 121 21.60 -1.45 6.82
C TYR A 121 20.55 -1.79 5.77
N SER A 122 20.01 -3.01 5.84
CA SER A 122 18.81 -3.39 5.10
C SER A 122 17.58 -3.01 5.91
N ILE A 123 16.60 -2.38 5.27
CA ILE A 123 15.30 -2.06 5.89
C ILE A 123 14.24 -2.88 5.19
N ASP A 124 13.61 -3.80 5.93
CA ASP A 124 12.55 -4.67 5.42
C ASP A 124 11.27 -4.50 6.25
N SER A 125 10.11 -4.66 5.61
CA SER A 125 8.83 -4.72 6.34
C SER A 125 8.82 -5.85 7.36
N ASP A 126 8.29 -5.57 8.54
CA ASP A 126 8.01 -6.59 9.54
C ASP A 126 6.76 -7.39 9.16
N LYS A 127 6.97 -8.66 8.79
CA LYS A 127 5.93 -9.60 8.37
C LYS A 127 5.40 -10.49 9.52
N THR A 128 5.80 -10.24 10.77
CA THR A 128 5.40 -11.08 11.92
C THR A 128 3.87 -11.24 12.03
N GLY A 129 3.10 -10.21 11.65
CA GLY A 129 1.64 -10.22 11.73
C GLY A 129 0.91 -10.47 10.41
N ASP A 130 1.63 -10.78 9.34
CA ASP A 130 1.02 -11.01 8.03
C ASP A 130 0.23 -12.32 8.04
N MET A 131 -0.88 -12.33 7.30
CA MET A 131 -1.68 -13.52 7.05
C MET A 131 -1.77 -13.75 5.55
N GLU A 132 -1.87 -15.01 5.15
CA GLU A 132 -2.26 -15.34 3.78
C GLU A 132 -3.69 -14.83 3.54
N LEU A 133 -3.85 -13.97 2.55
CA LEU A 133 -5.11 -13.40 2.12
C LEU A 133 -5.29 -13.69 0.64
N VAL A 134 -6.53 -13.95 0.23
CA VAL A 134 -6.90 -14.16 -1.19
C VAL A 134 -6.36 -13.03 -2.08
N LEU A 135 -6.39 -11.79 -1.58
CA LEU A 135 -5.92 -10.62 -2.32
C LEU A 135 -4.39 -10.56 -2.48
N SER A 136 -3.63 -11.12 -1.55
CA SER A 136 -2.17 -11.19 -1.65
C SER A 136 -1.74 -12.21 -2.71
N LEU A 137 -2.40 -13.38 -2.74
CA LEU A 137 -2.16 -14.41 -3.74
C LEU A 137 -2.58 -13.95 -5.14
N LEU A 138 -3.78 -13.41 -5.27
CA LEU A 138 -4.29 -12.90 -6.55
C LEU A 138 -3.46 -11.75 -7.12
N GLY A 139 -2.75 -10.99 -6.28
CA GLY A 139 -1.83 -9.97 -6.76
C GLY A 139 -0.76 -10.56 -7.69
N HIS A 140 -0.13 -11.66 -7.26
CA HIS A 140 0.92 -12.34 -8.03
C HIS A 140 0.37 -13.04 -9.27
N GLU A 141 -0.76 -13.75 -9.12
CA GLU A 141 -1.43 -14.40 -10.26
C GLU A 141 -1.84 -13.38 -11.33
N LEU A 142 -2.45 -12.27 -10.92
CA LEU A 142 -2.98 -11.30 -11.87
C LEU A 142 -1.90 -10.44 -12.51
N GLU A 143 -0.75 -10.23 -11.84
CA GLU A 143 0.42 -9.60 -12.48
C GLU A 143 0.83 -10.41 -13.72
N LEU A 144 0.94 -11.74 -13.58
CA LEU A 144 1.24 -12.64 -14.70
C LEU A 144 0.11 -12.68 -15.74
N PHE A 145 -1.14 -12.75 -15.28
CA PHE A 145 -2.34 -12.75 -16.14
C PHE A 145 -2.41 -11.54 -17.09
N PHE A 146 -1.99 -10.36 -16.62
CA PHE A 146 -2.01 -9.14 -17.43
C PHE A 146 -0.73 -8.90 -18.27
N THR A 147 0.34 -9.66 -18.02
CA THR A 147 1.65 -9.46 -18.68
C THR A 147 2.05 -10.57 -19.63
N THR A 148 1.36 -11.71 -19.60
CA THR A 148 1.64 -12.87 -20.47
C THR A 148 0.50 -13.17 -21.45
N PRO A 149 0.80 -13.71 -22.64
CA PRO A 149 -0.21 -14.25 -23.54
C PRO A 149 -1.06 -15.37 -22.88
N PRO A 150 -2.34 -15.53 -23.26
CA PRO A 150 -3.24 -16.51 -22.64
C PRO A 150 -2.72 -17.96 -22.65
N ASP A 151 -2.02 -18.37 -23.70
CA ASP A 151 -1.52 -19.74 -23.82
C ASP A 151 -0.27 -20.00 -22.97
N GLU A 152 0.54 -18.97 -22.72
CA GLU A 152 1.66 -19.04 -21.77
C GLU A 152 1.13 -19.05 -20.33
N PHE A 153 0.18 -18.17 -20.01
CA PHE A 153 -0.45 -18.12 -18.67
C PHE A 153 -1.05 -19.47 -18.25
N LYS A 154 -1.72 -20.17 -19.18
CA LYS A 154 -2.34 -21.49 -18.91
C LYS A 154 -1.32 -22.54 -18.43
N GLN A 155 -0.04 -22.41 -18.76
CA GLN A 155 1.01 -23.34 -18.31
C GLN A 155 1.23 -23.29 -16.79
N HIS A 156 0.79 -22.20 -16.15
CA HIS A 156 0.83 -22.01 -14.70
C HIS A 156 -0.42 -22.55 -13.98
N LEU A 157 -1.33 -23.23 -14.68
CA LEU A 157 -2.55 -23.83 -14.10
C LEU A 157 -2.38 -25.34 -13.89
N HIS A 158 -2.91 -25.86 -12.78
CA HIS A 158 -2.93 -27.30 -12.48
C HIS A 158 -3.70 -28.10 -13.55
N SER A 159 -4.80 -27.56 -14.05
CA SER A 159 -5.63 -28.14 -15.11
C SER A 159 -4.88 -28.42 -16.43
N THR A 160 -3.89 -27.60 -16.78
CA THR A 160 -3.07 -27.79 -17.99
C THR A 160 -1.98 -28.83 -17.78
N PHE A 161 -1.30 -28.78 -16.62
CA PHE A 161 -0.15 -29.64 -16.34
C PHE A 161 -0.51 -31.11 -16.17
N SER A 162 -1.66 -31.40 -15.55
CA SER A 162 -2.18 -32.77 -15.41
C SER A 162 -2.37 -33.51 -16.75
N ASN A 163 -2.44 -32.76 -17.86
CA ASN A 163 -2.63 -33.28 -19.21
C ASN A 163 -1.40 -33.11 -20.12
N SER A 164 -0.29 -32.52 -19.65
CA SER A 164 0.89 -32.20 -20.47
C SER A 164 2.12 -33.01 -20.05
N SER A 165 2.90 -33.49 -21.03
CA SER A 165 4.23 -34.10 -20.80
C SER A 165 5.35 -33.07 -20.67
N GLU A 166 5.02 -31.78 -20.81
CA GLU A 166 6.00 -30.70 -20.87
C GLU A 166 6.55 -30.37 -19.47
N PRO A 167 7.85 -30.08 -19.36
CA PRO A 167 8.44 -29.65 -18.10
C PRO A 167 7.80 -28.33 -17.63
N PRO A 168 7.71 -28.11 -16.31
CA PRO A 168 7.19 -26.85 -15.78
C PRO A 168 7.99 -25.65 -16.31
N PRO A 169 7.36 -24.47 -16.40
CA PRO A 169 8.04 -23.24 -16.81
C PRO A 169 9.32 -23.00 -16.00
N ASP A 170 10.37 -22.52 -16.66
CA ASP A 170 11.64 -22.23 -15.97
C ASP A 170 11.43 -21.07 -14.99
N VAL A 171 11.48 -21.38 -13.70
CA VAL A 171 11.31 -20.42 -12.59
C VAL A 171 12.50 -19.45 -12.47
N ASN A 172 13.55 -19.62 -13.29
CA ASN A 172 14.75 -18.78 -13.28
C ASN A 172 14.65 -17.51 -14.15
N VAL A 173 13.47 -17.14 -14.67
CA VAL A 173 13.31 -15.83 -15.31
C VAL A 173 13.50 -14.75 -14.26
N ALA A 174 14.66 -14.09 -14.27
CA ALA A 174 15.01 -13.07 -13.31
C ALA A 174 14.03 -11.90 -13.39
N SER A 175 13.45 -11.51 -12.25
CA SER A 175 12.64 -10.31 -12.14
C SER A 175 13.46 -9.08 -12.55
N CYS A 176 12.82 -8.15 -13.26
CA CYS A 176 13.44 -6.89 -13.64
C CYS A 176 13.33 -5.88 -12.50
N TYR A 177 14.45 -5.27 -12.13
CA TYR A 177 14.52 -4.27 -11.06
C TYR A 177 15.06 -2.93 -11.57
N ASN A 178 14.52 -1.84 -11.04
CA ASN A 178 15.12 -0.51 -11.12
C ASN A 178 15.74 -0.14 -9.77
N TYR A 179 16.99 0.31 -9.80
CA TYR A 179 17.73 0.75 -8.63
C TYR A 179 17.87 2.28 -8.66
N ALA A 180 17.53 2.93 -7.56
CA ALA A 180 17.56 4.38 -7.44
C ALA A 180 18.24 4.81 -6.13
N LYS A 181 18.98 5.92 -6.18
CA LYS A 181 19.64 6.51 -5.01
C LYS A 181 19.00 7.84 -4.65
N ILE A 182 18.70 8.03 -3.38
CA ILE A 182 18.37 9.35 -2.82
C ILE A 182 19.11 9.53 -1.49
N SER A 183 19.96 10.55 -1.43
CA SER A 183 20.82 10.79 -0.27
C SER A 183 21.62 9.52 0.11
N LYS A 184 21.54 9.02 1.35
CA LYS A 184 22.19 7.77 1.81
C LYS A 184 21.36 6.50 1.56
N PHE A 185 20.21 6.60 0.91
CA PHE A 185 19.34 5.45 0.60
C PHE A 185 19.59 4.91 -0.81
N LEU A 186 19.77 3.59 -0.90
CA LEU A 186 19.66 2.82 -2.13
C LEU A 186 18.33 2.07 -2.15
N MET A 187 17.52 2.28 -3.17
CA MET A 187 16.16 1.78 -3.25
C MET A 187 16.03 0.86 -4.44
N ARG A 188 15.31 -0.25 -4.27
CA ARG A 188 14.96 -1.19 -5.33
C ARG A 188 13.45 -1.18 -5.59
N SER A 189 13.07 -1.10 -6.85
CA SER A 189 11.70 -1.38 -7.30
C SER A 189 11.69 -2.53 -8.28
N GLN A 190 10.79 -3.49 -8.08
CA GLN A 190 10.41 -4.42 -9.14
C GLN A 190 9.65 -3.64 -10.21
N LEU A 191 9.81 -4.03 -11.48
CA LEU A 191 9.12 -3.45 -12.62
C LEU A 191 8.15 -4.48 -13.18
N ASP A 192 6.86 -4.14 -13.20
CA ASP A 192 5.81 -5.05 -13.66
C ASP A 192 5.64 -5.00 -15.18
N ALA A 193 5.62 -3.79 -15.76
CA ALA A 193 5.38 -3.61 -17.19
C ALA A 193 6.08 -2.39 -17.79
N ARG A 194 6.19 -2.41 -19.13
CA ARG A 194 6.74 -1.31 -19.93
C ARG A 194 5.97 -1.14 -21.24
N HIS A 195 5.68 0.10 -21.61
CA HIS A 195 5.13 0.45 -22.92
C HIS A 195 5.95 1.58 -23.57
N PRO A 196 6.35 1.46 -24.85
CA PRO A 196 7.23 2.43 -25.51
C PRO A 196 6.60 3.82 -25.71
N ASP A 197 5.28 3.90 -25.79
CA ASP A 197 4.57 5.18 -25.99
C ASP A 197 4.38 5.99 -24.70
N LEU A 198 4.71 5.42 -23.54
CA LEU A 198 4.67 6.16 -22.28
C LEU A 198 5.95 6.99 -22.09
N PRO A 199 5.87 8.17 -21.44
CA PRO A 199 7.03 9.01 -21.16
C PRO A 199 8.18 8.30 -20.43
N ASN A 200 9.34 8.97 -20.43
CA ASN A 200 10.56 8.52 -19.74
C ASN A 200 11.03 7.13 -20.22
N LYS A 201 11.17 6.17 -19.30
CA LYS A 201 11.54 4.77 -19.61
C LYS A 201 10.35 3.92 -20.07
N GLY A 202 9.13 4.48 -19.97
CA GLY A 202 7.87 3.82 -20.30
C GLY A 202 7.44 2.74 -19.30
N THR A 203 8.07 2.65 -18.13
CA THR A 203 7.80 1.65 -17.11
C THR A 203 6.65 2.07 -16.21
N PHE A 204 5.74 1.15 -15.89
CA PHE A 204 4.61 1.38 -15.00
C PHE A 204 4.32 0.16 -14.15
N ASP A 205 3.63 0.39 -13.04
CA ASP A 205 3.29 -0.64 -12.05
C ASP A 205 1.91 -1.22 -12.37
N ILE A 206 1.71 -2.52 -12.17
CA ILE A 206 0.40 -3.16 -12.28
C ILE A 206 -0.14 -3.39 -10.88
N LYS A 207 -1.39 -2.97 -10.65
CA LYS A 207 -2.07 -3.15 -9.38
C LYS A 207 -3.46 -3.72 -9.62
N THR A 208 -3.82 -4.72 -8.84
CA THR A 208 -5.17 -5.24 -8.83
C THR A 208 -5.89 -4.75 -7.59
N ARG A 209 -7.18 -4.47 -7.75
CA ARG A 209 -8.00 -3.96 -6.67
C ARG A 209 -9.35 -4.66 -6.67
N ALA A 210 -9.59 -5.41 -5.61
CA ALA A 210 -10.88 -5.99 -5.36
C ALA A 210 -11.94 -4.92 -5.06
N VAL A 211 -13.17 -5.18 -5.49
CA VAL A 211 -14.33 -4.32 -5.21
C VAL A 211 -14.57 -4.11 -3.72
N ALA A 212 -15.27 -3.03 -3.39
CA ALA A 212 -15.62 -2.67 -2.02
C ALA A 212 -16.26 -3.83 -1.22
N ALA A 213 -17.08 -4.67 -1.87
CA ALA A 213 -17.71 -5.82 -1.23
C ALA A 213 -16.73 -6.84 -0.64
N ILE A 214 -15.51 -6.95 -1.19
CA ILE A 214 -14.47 -7.81 -0.66
C ILE A 214 -13.64 -7.04 0.37
N ARG A 215 -13.20 -5.83 0.03
CA ARG A 215 -12.30 -5.04 0.91
C ARG A 215 -12.92 -4.70 2.27
N TYR A 216 -14.22 -4.45 2.33
CA TYR A 216 -14.92 -4.12 3.58
C TYR A 216 -15.51 -5.34 4.30
N ASP A 217 -15.38 -6.55 3.73
CA ASP A 217 -16.01 -7.76 4.24
C ASP A 217 -15.15 -9.01 4.02
N ILE A 218 -13.82 -8.84 4.05
CA ILE A 218 -12.87 -9.84 3.55
C ILE A 218 -13.01 -11.20 4.25
N HIS A 219 -13.19 -11.19 5.58
CA HIS A 219 -13.39 -12.43 6.35
C HIS A 219 -14.69 -13.15 6.00
N HIS A 220 -15.76 -12.42 5.69
CA HIS A 220 -16.99 -13.04 5.20
C HIS A 220 -16.76 -13.65 3.82
N THR A 221 -16.05 -12.93 2.94
CA THR A 221 -15.81 -13.41 1.56
C THR A 221 -14.88 -14.61 1.45
N HIS A 222 -14.12 -14.94 2.51
CA HIS A 222 -13.34 -16.19 2.56
C HIS A 222 -14.24 -17.44 2.60
N PHE A 223 -15.46 -17.31 3.13
CA PHE A 223 -16.44 -18.41 3.23
C PHE A 223 -17.59 -18.25 2.24
N HIS A 224 -17.96 -17.00 1.93
CA HIS A 224 -19.11 -16.68 1.09
C HIS A 224 -18.68 -15.73 -0.04
N PRO A 225 -18.28 -16.26 -1.21
CA PRO A 225 -17.87 -15.44 -2.34
C PRO A 225 -18.93 -14.42 -2.73
N THR A 226 -18.51 -13.20 -3.05
CA THR A 226 -19.43 -12.14 -3.49
C THR A 226 -19.61 -12.15 -5.02
N ASP A 227 -20.80 -11.78 -5.46
CA ASP A 227 -21.14 -11.49 -6.86
C ASP A 227 -21.39 -10.00 -7.10
N TYR A 228 -20.98 -9.15 -6.16
CA TYR A 228 -20.97 -7.70 -6.37
C TYR A 228 -20.19 -7.38 -7.65
N SER A 229 -20.81 -6.57 -8.52
CA SER A 229 -20.30 -6.26 -9.84
C SER A 229 -20.31 -4.77 -10.14
N ILE A 230 -19.34 -4.30 -10.91
CA ILE A 230 -19.33 -2.92 -11.43
C ILE A 230 -20.12 -2.91 -12.75
N VAL A 231 -21.27 -2.23 -12.76
CA VAL A 231 -22.19 -2.21 -13.91
C VAL A 231 -22.38 -0.81 -14.51
N ARG A 232 -21.75 0.20 -13.93
CA ARG A 232 -21.87 1.61 -14.33
C ARG A 232 -20.61 2.41 -13.99
N THR A 233 -20.44 3.53 -14.65
CA THR A 233 -19.32 4.44 -14.39
C THR A 233 -19.52 5.22 -13.09
N HIS A 234 -20.69 5.83 -12.91
CA HIS A 234 -20.98 6.74 -11.78
C HIS A 234 -21.94 6.14 -10.76
N GLY A 235 -21.84 6.61 -9.51
CA GLY A 235 -22.76 6.26 -8.42
C GLY A 235 -22.07 5.81 -7.14
N LEU A 236 -22.85 5.53 -6.10
CA LEU A 236 -22.35 5.14 -4.78
C LEU A 236 -22.05 3.64 -4.64
N PHE A 237 -22.60 2.80 -5.51
CA PHE A 237 -22.44 1.35 -5.46
C PHE A 237 -22.55 0.75 -6.87
N GLU A 238 -21.91 -0.41 -7.06
CA GLU A 238 -21.78 -1.09 -8.34
C GLU A 238 -21.18 -0.19 -9.43
N SER A 239 -20.32 0.77 -9.04
CA SER A 239 -19.81 1.84 -9.90
C SER A 239 -18.29 1.94 -9.88
N PHE A 240 -17.70 2.29 -11.02
CA PHE A 240 -16.28 2.63 -11.14
C PHE A 240 -15.88 3.78 -10.20
N GLU A 241 -16.69 4.84 -10.19
CA GLU A 241 -16.49 6.04 -9.38
C GLU A 241 -16.37 5.74 -7.88
N ARG A 242 -17.15 4.80 -7.34
CA ARG A 242 -17.02 4.35 -5.94
C ARG A 242 -15.65 3.72 -5.70
N GLU A 243 -15.22 2.83 -6.59
CA GLU A 243 -13.95 2.11 -6.43
C GLU A 243 -12.76 3.06 -6.55
N MET A 244 -12.84 4.04 -7.45
CA MET A 244 -11.83 5.09 -7.59
C MET A 244 -11.82 6.02 -6.36
N PHE A 245 -12.97 6.47 -5.87
CA PHE A 245 -13.04 7.29 -4.65
C PHE A 245 -12.43 6.58 -3.44
N ASP A 246 -12.75 5.29 -3.26
CA ASP A 246 -12.14 4.51 -2.19
C ASP A 246 -10.64 4.31 -2.42
N CYS A 247 -10.18 4.14 -3.67
CA CYS A 247 -8.76 4.04 -4.02
C CYS A 247 -8.00 5.30 -3.61
N ALA A 248 -8.48 6.47 -4.06
CA ALA A 248 -7.91 7.78 -3.76
C ALA A 248 -7.69 7.99 -2.26
N ARG A 249 -8.67 7.62 -1.43
CA ARG A 249 -8.58 7.79 0.03
C ARG A 249 -7.67 6.81 0.74
N SER A 250 -7.45 5.61 0.19
CA SER A 250 -6.90 4.49 0.98
C SER A 250 -5.58 3.91 0.48
N THR A 251 -5.35 3.83 -0.82
CA THR A 251 -4.17 3.15 -1.37
C THR A 251 -3.41 4.01 -2.35
N LEU A 252 -4.03 5.04 -2.91
CA LEU A 252 -3.41 5.82 -3.97
C LEU A 252 -2.12 6.54 -3.52
N LEU A 253 -2.04 7.01 -2.27
CA LEU A 253 -0.79 7.52 -1.68
C LEU A 253 0.32 6.45 -1.68
N LYS A 254 -0.01 5.17 -1.47
CA LYS A 254 1.00 4.10 -1.54
C LYS A 254 1.49 3.92 -2.97
N TYR A 255 0.58 3.94 -3.93
CA TYR A 255 0.93 3.81 -5.34
C TYR A 255 1.76 5.01 -5.83
N GLN A 256 1.42 6.23 -5.40
CA GLN A 256 2.21 7.44 -5.63
C GLN A 256 3.66 7.26 -5.18
N LEU A 257 3.86 6.81 -3.94
CA LEU A 257 5.18 6.60 -3.36
C LEU A 257 5.94 5.49 -4.09
N GLN A 258 5.27 4.39 -4.45
CA GLN A 258 5.86 3.29 -5.21
C GLN A 258 6.32 3.72 -6.60
N ALA A 259 5.46 4.39 -7.37
CA ALA A 259 5.81 4.91 -8.69
C ALA A 259 6.96 5.92 -8.62
N ARG A 260 6.94 6.82 -7.63
CA ARG A 260 8.01 7.81 -7.44
C ARG A 260 9.35 7.17 -7.09
N ILE A 261 9.38 6.23 -6.15
CA ILE A 261 10.61 5.50 -5.79
C ILE A 261 11.10 4.65 -6.97
N GLY A 262 10.17 4.01 -7.68
CA GLY A 262 10.45 3.16 -8.84
C GLY A 262 10.82 3.93 -10.11
N ASN A 263 10.68 5.25 -10.12
CA ASN A 263 10.80 6.10 -11.31
C ASN A 263 9.92 5.58 -12.46
N MET A 264 8.67 5.26 -12.13
CA MET A 264 7.62 4.79 -13.03
C MET A 264 6.75 5.95 -13.48
N ASP A 265 6.19 5.82 -14.68
CA ASP A 265 5.31 6.84 -15.28
C ASP A 265 3.96 6.92 -14.57
N GLY A 266 3.46 5.77 -14.08
CA GLY A 266 2.15 5.67 -13.47
C GLY A 266 1.79 4.26 -13.06
N ILE A 267 0.49 4.06 -12.83
CA ILE A 267 -0.07 2.85 -12.23
C ILE A 267 -1.25 2.39 -13.08
N PHE A 268 -1.19 1.15 -13.56
CA PHE A 268 -2.30 0.45 -14.17
C PHE A 268 -3.11 -0.28 -13.08
N ILE A 269 -4.41 -0.01 -12.97
CA ILE A 269 -5.27 -0.56 -11.92
C ILE A 269 -6.38 -1.41 -12.53
N ALA A 270 -6.37 -2.72 -12.26
CA ALA A 270 -7.42 -3.65 -12.66
C ALA A 270 -8.44 -3.89 -11.53
N LEU A 271 -9.72 -3.68 -11.81
CA LEU A 271 -10.82 -3.87 -10.86
C LEU A 271 -11.45 -5.25 -11.02
N HIS A 272 -11.60 -5.98 -9.92
CA HIS A 272 -12.12 -7.35 -9.94
C HIS A 272 -12.96 -7.70 -8.70
N ASN A 273 -13.71 -8.79 -8.76
CA ASN A 273 -14.37 -9.39 -7.60
C ASN A 273 -13.83 -10.80 -7.30
N VAL A 274 -12.54 -11.02 -7.55
CA VAL A 274 -11.83 -12.32 -7.48
C VAL A 274 -12.30 -13.40 -8.45
N LYS A 275 -13.50 -13.30 -9.03
CA LYS A 275 -14.00 -14.19 -10.09
C LYS A 275 -13.91 -13.58 -11.48
N LYS A 276 -14.20 -12.28 -11.57
CA LYS A 276 -14.28 -11.53 -12.84
C LYS A 276 -13.51 -10.23 -12.77
N VAL A 277 -12.86 -9.86 -13.87
CA VAL A 277 -12.31 -8.52 -14.09
C VAL A 277 -13.40 -7.65 -14.71
N PHE A 278 -13.64 -6.47 -14.14
CA PHE A 278 -14.65 -5.53 -14.65
C PHE A 278 -14.08 -4.58 -15.68
N GLY A 279 -12.81 -4.22 -15.52
CA GLY A 279 -12.09 -3.29 -16.36
C GLY A 279 -10.85 -2.79 -15.64
N PHE A 280 -10.11 -1.94 -16.33
CA PHE A 280 -8.88 -1.35 -15.84
C PHE A 280 -8.81 0.11 -16.26
N TYR A 281 -7.98 0.85 -15.55
CA TYR A 281 -7.70 2.26 -15.81
C TYR A 281 -6.25 2.54 -15.47
N TYR A 282 -5.69 3.52 -16.16
CA TYR A 282 -4.33 3.98 -15.93
C TYR A 282 -4.40 5.35 -15.24
N LEU A 283 -3.52 5.58 -14.28
CA LEU A 283 -3.28 6.90 -13.71
C LEU A 283 -1.78 7.19 -13.79
N SER A 284 -1.43 8.29 -14.45
CA SER A 284 -0.07 8.84 -14.43
C SER A 284 0.29 9.28 -13.00
N LEU A 285 1.59 9.34 -12.71
CA LEU A 285 2.08 9.84 -11.43
C LEU A 285 1.59 11.27 -11.16
N ASP A 286 1.51 12.10 -12.20
CA ASP A 286 1.06 13.49 -12.10
C ASP A 286 -0.43 13.61 -11.73
N GLU A 287 -1.30 12.77 -12.32
CA GLU A 287 -2.71 12.68 -11.93
C GLU A 287 -2.85 12.21 -10.48
N ILE A 288 -2.05 11.21 -10.08
CA ILE A 288 -2.02 10.74 -8.70
C ILE A 288 -1.58 11.86 -7.74
N ASP A 289 -0.54 12.60 -8.10
CA ASP A 289 -0.06 13.76 -7.34
C ASP A 289 -1.15 14.79 -7.17
N HIS A 290 -1.89 15.11 -8.22
CA HIS A 290 -3.01 16.03 -8.14
C HIS A 290 -4.15 15.53 -7.25
N ILE A 291 -4.45 14.23 -7.26
CA ILE A 291 -5.48 13.65 -6.38
C ILE A 291 -5.06 13.75 -4.91
N ILE A 292 -3.78 13.53 -4.60
CA ILE A 292 -3.28 13.52 -3.22
C ILE A 292 -2.99 14.93 -2.69
N GLN A 293 -2.38 15.80 -3.50
CA GLN A 293 -1.91 17.14 -3.10
C GLN A 293 -2.83 18.28 -3.50
N GLY A 294 -3.68 18.08 -4.52
CA GLY A 294 -4.37 19.14 -5.23
C GLY A 294 -5.45 19.86 -4.44
N TYR A 295 -5.91 19.32 -3.31
CA TYR A 295 -6.89 20.00 -2.45
C TYR A 295 -6.35 21.36 -1.95
N SER A 296 -7.10 22.43 -2.16
CA SER A 296 -6.82 23.76 -1.62
C SER A 296 -8.10 24.33 -0.99
N GLU A 297 -7.98 24.81 0.25
CA GLU A 297 -9.07 25.49 0.96
C GLU A 297 -9.50 26.76 0.21
N SER A 298 -8.54 27.52 -0.32
CA SER A 298 -8.81 28.75 -1.07
C SER A 298 -9.67 28.52 -2.31
N MET A 299 -9.43 27.42 -3.03
CA MET A 299 -10.22 27.04 -4.22
C MET A 299 -11.61 26.50 -3.86
N ALA A 300 -11.74 25.78 -2.74
CA ALA A 300 -13.03 25.33 -2.22
C ALA A 300 -13.93 26.52 -1.83
N GLU A 301 -13.34 27.63 -1.38
CA GLU A 301 -14.04 28.88 -1.10
C GLU A 301 -14.33 29.69 -2.38
N LEU A 302 -13.41 29.75 -3.34
CA LEU A 302 -13.58 30.44 -4.62
C LEU A 302 -14.73 29.90 -5.48
N GLY A 303 -15.06 28.61 -5.37
CA GLY A 303 -16.25 28.03 -6.00
C GLY A 303 -17.58 28.70 -5.60
N LYS A 304 -17.58 29.55 -4.57
CA LYS A 304 -18.75 30.32 -4.10
C LYS A 304 -18.79 31.77 -4.61
N GLU A 305 -17.71 32.29 -5.20
CA GLU A 305 -17.58 33.69 -5.61
C GLU A 305 -17.04 33.87 -7.03
N TYR A 306 -17.73 33.32 -8.03
CA TYR A 306 -17.63 33.83 -9.41
C TYR A 306 -18.47 35.11 -9.54
N LYS A 307 -17.93 36.26 -9.12
CA LYS A 307 -18.62 37.56 -9.22
C LYS A 307 -17.78 38.74 -9.73
N SER A 308 -16.48 38.58 -10.04
CA SER A 308 -15.70 39.67 -10.66
C SER A 308 -15.07 39.26 -12.00
N VAL A 309 -15.29 40.10 -13.01
CA VAL A 309 -14.86 39.88 -14.40
C VAL A 309 -13.34 40.06 -14.56
N ASP A 310 -12.72 40.93 -13.76
CA ASP A 310 -11.27 41.23 -13.87
C ASP A 310 -10.39 40.05 -13.45
N LYS A 311 -10.83 39.25 -12.46
CA LYS A 311 -10.09 38.05 -12.02
C LYS A 311 -10.11 36.94 -13.07
N CYS A 312 -11.18 36.87 -13.86
CA CYS A 312 -11.26 35.94 -15.00
C CYS A 312 -10.27 36.29 -16.12
N LEU A 313 -9.92 37.55 -16.33
CA LEU A 313 -9.02 37.94 -17.43
C LEU A 313 -7.57 37.53 -17.14
N GLU A 314 -7.07 37.75 -15.92
CA GLU A 314 -5.75 37.25 -15.50
C GLU A 314 -5.69 35.71 -15.54
N GLU A 315 -6.77 35.02 -15.18
CA GLU A 315 -6.85 33.56 -15.28
C GLU A 315 -6.83 33.07 -16.74
N LEU A 316 -7.45 33.80 -17.66
CA LEU A 316 -7.43 33.49 -19.09
C LEU A 316 -6.05 33.74 -19.72
N ASP A 317 -5.40 34.85 -19.40
CA ASP A 317 -4.04 35.14 -19.86
C ASP A 317 -3.05 34.07 -19.35
N ASN A 318 -3.19 33.63 -18.10
CA ASN A 318 -2.41 32.51 -17.56
C ASN A 318 -2.65 31.19 -18.33
N ILE A 319 -3.86 30.92 -18.81
CA ILE A 319 -4.14 29.72 -19.62
C ILE A 319 -3.47 29.84 -21.00
N VAL A 320 -3.52 31.03 -21.61
CA VAL A 320 -2.93 31.28 -22.94
C VAL A 320 -1.41 31.26 -22.89
N ASP A 321 -0.82 31.84 -21.84
CA ASP A 321 0.62 31.99 -21.68
C ASP A 321 1.30 30.70 -21.18
N ASP A 322 0.53 29.70 -20.72
CA ASP A 322 1.02 28.38 -20.27
C ASP A 322 1.13 27.35 -21.42
N PHE A 323 1.42 27.82 -22.65
CA PHE A 323 1.46 27.01 -23.88
C PHE A 323 2.62 25.98 -23.95
N GLY A 324 3.41 25.83 -22.89
CA GLY A 324 4.50 24.85 -22.75
C GLY A 324 4.31 23.83 -21.63
N SER A 325 3.22 23.94 -20.86
CA SER A 325 2.87 23.02 -19.78
C SER A 325 1.92 21.94 -20.28
N HIS A 326 2.18 20.68 -19.91
CA HIS A 326 1.25 19.58 -20.17
C HIS A 326 0.13 19.51 -19.12
N TYR A 327 0.16 20.38 -18.11
CA TYR A 327 -0.84 20.46 -17.05
C TYR A 327 -2.03 21.29 -17.48
N GLN A 328 -3.24 20.88 -17.10
CA GLN A 328 -4.46 21.63 -17.38
C GLN A 328 -4.50 22.95 -16.58
N THR A 329 -3.86 22.97 -15.40
CA THR A 329 -3.78 24.16 -14.54
C THR A 329 -2.43 24.27 -13.84
N LYS A 330 -2.02 25.49 -13.48
CA LYS A 330 -0.89 25.72 -12.56
C LYS A 330 -1.04 24.98 -11.23
N ARG A 331 -2.28 24.66 -10.81
CA ARG A 331 -2.53 23.89 -9.58
C ARG A 331 -2.10 22.43 -9.72
N GLU A 332 -2.33 21.81 -10.87
CA GLU A 332 -1.83 20.46 -11.15
C GLU A 332 -0.31 20.43 -11.12
N HIS A 333 0.36 21.36 -11.81
CA HIS A 333 1.82 21.48 -11.77
C HIS A 333 2.34 21.69 -10.35
N LEU A 334 1.70 22.57 -9.57
CA LEU A 334 2.04 22.78 -8.17
C LEU A 334 1.86 21.49 -7.34
N SER A 335 0.86 20.67 -7.64
CA SER A 335 0.62 19.40 -6.93
C SER A 335 1.78 18.43 -7.09
N VAL A 336 2.33 18.34 -8.31
CA VAL A 336 3.52 17.52 -8.63
C VAL A 336 4.75 18.05 -7.90
N TYR A 337 4.99 19.37 -7.95
CA TYR A 337 6.06 20.02 -7.22
C TYR A 337 5.97 19.74 -5.70
N MET A 338 4.76 19.85 -5.14
CA MET A 338 4.54 19.61 -3.72
C MET A 338 4.79 18.16 -3.31
N ALA A 339 4.33 17.20 -4.11
CA ALA A 339 4.56 15.78 -3.87
C ALA A 339 6.06 15.44 -3.88
N ASP A 340 6.81 15.96 -4.85
CA ASP A 340 8.26 15.78 -4.94
C ASP A 340 9.01 16.40 -3.74
N PHE A 341 8.66 17.65 -3.39
CA PHE A 341 9.26 18.35 -2.26
C PHE A 341 8.99 17.66 -0.91
N GLU A 342 7.76 17.23 -0.67
CA GLU A 342 7.42 16.47 0.54
C GLU A 342 8.12 15.11 0.58
N PHE A 343 8.21 14.40 -0.53
CA PHE A 343 8.94 13.12 -0.59
C PHE A 343 10.42 13.30 -0.26
N LYS A 344 11.10 14.27 -0.87
CA LYS A 344 12.52 14.58 -0.60
C LYS A 344 12.73 15.00 0.85
N SER A 345 11.83 15.81 1.39
CA SER A 345 11.87 16.23 2.79
C SER A 345 11.67 15.05 3.74
N SER A 346 10.74 14.15 3.44
CA SER A 346 10.49 12.91 4.19
C SER A 346 11.74 12.03 4.22
N MET A 347 12.40 11.84 3.08
CA MET A 347 13.64 11.08 2.98
C MET A 347 14.76 11.70 3.81
N LYS A 348 14.87 13.04 3.83
CA LYS A 348 15.87 13.71 4.65
C LYS A 348 15.62 13.55 6.16
N ILE A 349 14.38 13.76 6.60
CA ILE A 349 14.02 13.59 8.02
C ILE A 349 14.26 12.14 8.45
N TRP A 350 13.92 11.17 7.59
CA TRP A 350 14.11 9.76 7.89
C TRP A 350 15.60 9.38 7.94
N GLU A 351 16.43 9.91 7.03
CA GLU A 351 17.88 9.77 7.09
C GLU A 351 18.42 10.24 8.44
N ASP A 352 18.09 11.47 8.85
CA ASP A 352 18.63 12.06 10.07
C ASP A 352 18.18 11.30 11.33
N LEU A 353 16.95 10.75 11.32
CA LEU A 353 16.47 9.83 12.36
C LEU A 353 17.31 8.55 12.41
N LEU A 354 17.51 7.88 11.27
CA LEU A 354 18.23 6.60 11.22
C LEU A 354 19.71 6.79 11.56
N ASP A 355 20.33 7.89 11.16
CA ASP A 355 21.70 8.22 11.52
C ASP A 355 21.83 8.43 13.02
N HIS A 356 20.85 9.08 13.66
CA HIS A 356 20.83 9.23 15.11
C HIS A 356 20.64 7.87 15.81
N ILE A 357 19.72 7.02 15.34
CA ILE A 357 19.49 5.68 15.89
C ILE A 357 20.73 4.82 15.78
N ASP A 358 21.45 4.87 14.65
CA ASP A 358 22.68 4.11 14.43
C ASP A 358 23.73 4.34 15.54
N THR A 359 23.86 5.58 16.03
CA THR A 359 24.77 5.90 17.15
C THR A 359 24.42 5.19 18.46
N LEU A 360 23.15 4.80 18.65
CA LEU A 360 22.66 4.11 19.84
C LEU A 360 22.76 2.58 19.70
N VAL A 361 22.41 2.04 18.54
CA VAL A 361 22.32 0.59 18.32
C VAL A 361 23.69 -0.05 18.03
N LYS A 362 24.65 0.73 17.52
CA LYS A 362 26.05 0.35 17.29
C LYS A 362 26.21 -0.92 16.44
N GLY A 363 25.55 -0.95 15.28
CA GLY A 363 25.69 -2.08 14.34
C GLY A 363 24.86 -3.32 14.70
N ARG A 364 23.95 -3.24 15.67
CA ARG A 364 23.01 -4.33 15.98
C ARG A 364 21.69 -4.19 15.21
N PRO A 365 20.98 -5.30 14.93
CA PRO A 365 19.65 -5.22 14.34
C PRO A 365 18.67 -4.54 15.28
N PHE A 366 17.69 -3.83 14.72
CA PHE A 366 16.65 -3.17 15.49
C PHE A 366 15.32 -3.15 14.74
N ARG A 367 14.22 -3.09 15.48
CA ARG A 367 12.87 -2.92 14.93
C ARG A 367 12.42 -1.49 15.08
N LEU A 368 11.82 -0.95 14.02
CA LEU A 368 11.13 0.32 14.00
C LEU A 368 9.62 0.09 14.04
N ILE A 369 8.92 0.84 14.88
CA ILE A 369 7.45 0.94 14.85
C ILE A 369 7.11 2.43 14.75
N THR A 370 6.65 2.84 13.56
CA THR A 370 6.40 4.23 13.23
C THR A 370 4.90 4.51 13.23
N ARG A 371 4.49 5.64 13.79
CA ARG A 371 3.11 6.08 13.72
C ARG A 371 3.01 7.59 13.76
N TYR A 372 2.17 8.13 12.88
CA TYR A 372 1.69 9.50 12.97
C TYR A 372 0.65 9.65 14.10
N GLU A 373 0.78 10.69 14.89
CA GLU A 373 -0.12 11.08 15.96
C GLU A 373 -0.46 12.56 15.82
N GLY A 374 -1.74 12.88 15.72
CA GLY A 374 -2.16 14.26 15.47
C GLY A 374 -3.48 14.63 16.13
N LYS A 375 -3.54 15.91 16.53
CA LYS A 375 -4.71 16.67 17.01
C LYS A 375 -4.55 18.17 16.63
N HIS A 376 -4.31 18.48 15.35
CA HIS A 376 -4.20 19.84 14.74
C HIS A 376 -3.10 20.78 15.29
N LEU A 377 -2.80 20.76 16.59
CA LEU A 377 -1.83 21.64 17.28
C LEU A 377 -0.63 20.88 17.88
N ASP A 378 -0.64 19.55 17.82
CA ASP A 378 0.39 18.67 18.40
C ASP A 378 0.68 17.49 17.45
N ASP A 379 0.73 17.79 16.15
CA ASP A 379 0.96 16.78 15.12
C ASP A 379 2.44 16.39 15.10
N HIS A 380 2.70 15.09 15.28
CA HIS A 380 4.04 14.53 15.33
C HIS A 380 4.06 13.07 14.87
N ILE A 381 5.24 12.57 14.53
CA ILE A 381 5.47 11.14 14.34
C ILE A 381 6.18 10.61 15.57
N GLU A 382 5.70 9.49 16.10
CA GLU A 382 6.40 8.70 17.11
C GLU A 382 7.04 7.47 16.46
N VAL A 383 8.32 7.26 16.73
CA VAL A 383 9.09 6.10 16.27
C VAL A 383 9.65 5.36 17.46
N ILE A 384 9.13 4.15 17.71
CA ILE A 384 9.68 3.25 18.73
C ILE A 384 10.77 2.40 18.09
N VAL A 385 11.90 2.30 18.77
CA VAL A 385 13.06 1.51 18.36
C VAL A 385 13.29 0.42 19.41
N ASN A 386 13.23 -0.84 19.01
CA ASN A 386 13.65 -1.96 19.85
C ASN A 386 14.97 -2.50 19.31
N VAL A 387 16.07 -2.38 20.06
CA VAL A 387 17.33 -3.05 19.67
C VAL A 387 17.18 -4.53 19.93
N LEU A 388 17.36 -5.35 18.91
CA LEU A 388 17.05 -6.78 18.94
C LEU A 388 18.29 -7.58 19.30
N ASP A 389 18.12 -8.55 20.20
CA ASP A 389 19.04 -9.68 20.35
C ASP A 389 18.69 -10.79 19.35
N ASP A 390 19.57 -11.79 19.21
CA ASP A 390 19.38 -12.90 18.27
C ASP A 390 18.10 -13.69 18.54
N GLU A 391 17.68 -13.82 19.81
CA GLU A 391 16.44 -14.51 20.17
C GLU A 391 15.21 -13.72 19.72
N SER A 392 15.17 -12.40 19.96
CA SER A 392 14.09 -11.52 19.55
C SER A 392 13.99 -11.39 18.03
N LEU A 393 15.14 -11.36 17.34
CA LEU A 393 15.17 -11.38 15.88
C LEU A 393 14.63 -12.70 15.32
N LYS A 394 15.02 -13.84 15.91
CA LYS A 394 14.44 -15.17 15.58
C LYS A 394 12.95 -15.25 15.88
N LEU A 395 12.48 -14.65 16.96
CA LEU A 395 11.05 -14.61 17.27
C LEU A 395 10.26 -13.84 16.20
N LEU A 396 10.78 -12.72 15.70
CA LEU A 396 10.12 -11.93 14.65
C LEU A 396 10.16 -12.62 13.28
N THR A 397 11.24 -13.34 12.97
CA THR A 397 11.39 -14.07 11.70
C THR A 397 10.64 -15.40 11.70
N ASN A 398 10.75 -16.20 12.77
CA ASN A 398 10.11 -17.52 12.86
C ASN A 398 8.60 -17.46 13.16
N THR A 399 8.02 -16.31 13.54
CA THR A 399 6.56 -16.24 13.75
C THR A 399 5.81 -16.42 12.42
N THR A 400 6.41 -16.04 11.29
CA THR A 400 5.91 -16.36 9.95
C THR A 400 5.95 -17.87 9.70
N ASP A 401 7.09 -18.51 9.99
CA ASP A 401 7.27 -19.96 9.81
C ASP A 401 6.41 -20.81 10.77
N LYS A 402 6.07 -20.29 11.96
CA LYS A 402 5.22 -20.99 12.94
C LYS A 402 3.75 -21.07 12.53
N VAL A 403 3.26 -20.14 11.70
CA VAL A 403 1.94 -20.27 11.08
C VAL A 403 1.94 -21.46 10.12
N ASP A 404 3.01 -21.60 9.33
CA ASP A 404 3.23 -22.76 8.46
C ASP A 404 3.45 -24.05 9.25
N GLU A 405 4.13 -24.02 10.41
CA GLU A 405 4.28 -25.19 11.28
C GLU A 405 2.95 -25.63 11.92
N ILE A 406 2.06 -24.71 12.31
CA ILE A 406 0.71 -25.07 12.81
C ILE A 406 -0.13 -25.71 11.70
N VAL A 407 0.06 -25.28 10.45
CA VAL A 407 -0.54 -25.92 9.27
C VAL A 407 0.06 -27.32 9.08
N LYS A 408 1.39 -27.47 9.17
CA LYS A 408 2.11 -28.76 9.06
C LYS A 408 1.86 -29.76 10.21
N GLU A 409 1.74 -29.31 11.46
CA GLU A 409 1.39 -30.17 12.59
C GLU A 409 0.01 -30.81 12.40
N ASN A 410 -0.90 -30.10 11.71
CA ASN A 410 -2.20 -30.65 11.34
C ASN A 410 -2.16 -31.52 10.07
N GLU A 411 -1.26 -31.26 9.11
CA GLU A 411 -0.94 -32.21 8.01
C GLU A 411 -0.49 -33.58 8.56
N LEU A 412 0.21 -33.58 9.71
CA LEU A 412 0.64 -34.80 10.40
C LEU A 412 -0.49 -35.52 11.15
N SER A 413 -1.55 -34.82 11.56
CA SER A 413 -2.71 -35.40 12.28
C SER A 413 -3.76 -36.02 11.35
N LEU A 414 -3.73 -35.69 10.05
CA LEU A 414 -4.61 -36.21 9.00
C LEU A 414 -3.98 -37.38 8.22
N LYS A 415 -2.96 -38.04 8.78
CA LYS A 415 -2.15 -39.09 8.12
C LYS A 415 -2.84 -40.43 7.86
N ASP A 416 -4.15 -40.51 8.00
CA ASP A 416 -4.95 -41.64 7.54
C ASP A 416 -5.94 -41.15 6.47
N ASP A 417 -5.42 -40.64 5.35
CA ASP A 417 -5.95 -40.80 3.99
C ASP A 417 -5.05 -40.03 2.99
N HIS A 418 -4.92 -40.57 1.78
CA HIS A 418 -3.98 -40.14 0.75
C HIS A 418 -3.98 -38.62 0.42
N GLU A 419 -2.79 -38.01 0.37
CA GLU A 419 -2.40 -36.84 -0.46
C GLU A 419 -3.45 -35.70 -0.64
N LEU A 420 -3.79 -34.99 0.44
CA LEU A 420 -4.42 -33.66 0.33
C LEU A 420 -3.55 -32.61 1.02
N LEU A 421 -2.63 -32.02 0.25
CA LEU A 421 -2.09 -30.69 0.58
C LEU A 421 -3.28 -29.72 0.64
N LEU A 422 -3.44 -28.99 1.74
CA LEU A 422 -4.51 -28.01 1.90
C LEU A 422 -4.45 -26.98 0.76
N THR A 423 -5.58 -26.76 0.09
CA THR A 423 -5.68 -25.75 -0.97
C THR A 423 -5.43 -24.35 -0.40
N PRO A 424 -4.99 -23.37 -1.22
CA PRO A 424 -4.91 -21.97 -0.79
C PRO A 424 -6.18 -21.46 -0.11
N THR A 425 -7.36 -21.79 -0.63
CA THR A 425 -8.65 -21.45 0.00
C THR A 425 -8.78 -22.06 1.40
N ASP A 426 -8.44 -23.34 1.58
CA ASP A 426 -8.52 -24.01 2.88
C ASP A 426 -7.61 -23.36 3.92
N ARG A 427 -6.38 -22.98 3.52
CA ARG A 427 -5.43 -22.29 4.40
C ARG A 427 -5.92 -20.91 4.84
N ILE A 428 -6.50 -20.14 3.93
CA ILE A 428 -7.09 -18.82 4.23
C ILE A 428 -8.28 -18.95 5.19
N GLN A 429 -9.16 -19.91 4.94
CA GLN A 429 -10.31 -20.18 5.81
C GLN A 429 -9.88 -20.64 7.21
N HIS A 430 -8.90 -21.54 7.29
CA HIS A 430 -8.33 -22.01 8.55
C HIS A 430 -7.69 -20.86 9.34
N SER A 431 -6.91 -19.99 8.68
CA SER A 431 -6.29 -18.81 9.29
C SER A 431 -7.36 -17.84 9.81
N SER A 432 -8.44 -17.66 9.06
CA SER A 432 -9.58 -16.81 9.47
C SER A 432 -10.31 -17.36 10.69
N LYS A 433 -10.55 -18.68 10.77
CA LYS A 433 -11.14 -19.35 11.95
C LYS A 433 -10.24 -19.21 13.19
N ASN A 434 -8.92 -19.20 13.01
CA ASN A 434 -7.93 -19.14 14.10
C ASN A 434 -7.39 -17.73 14.41
N LEU A 435 -8.02 -16.67 13.87
CA LEU A 435 -7.55 -15.29 14.01
C LEU A 435 -7.33 -14.86 15.46
N HIS A 436 -8.19 -15.29 16.40
CA HIS A 436 -8.01 -14.99 17.83
C HIS A 436 -6.71 -15.59 18.39
N LYS A 437 -6.37 -16.83 18.02
CA LYS A 437 -5.15 -17.51 18.46
C LYS A 437 -3.92 -16.79 17.90
N LEU A 438 -3.91 -16.46 16.61
CA LEU A 438 -2.84 -15.68 15.98
C LEU A 438 -2.67 -14.32 16.67
N SER A 439 -3.78 -13.60 16.85
CA SER A 439 -3.78 -12.30 17.50
C SER A 439 -3.24 -12.35 18.94
N ARG A 440 -3.47 -13.43 19.67
CA ARG A 440 -2.94 -13.65 21.02
C ARG A 440 -1.44 -13.96 20.97
N ASN A 441 -1.00 -14.85 20.08
CA ASN A 441 0.41 -15.18 19.90
C ASN A 441 1.23 -13.94 19.56
N LEU A 442 0.75 -13.10 18.63
CA LEU A 442 1.38 -11.82 18.30
C LEU A 442 1.53 -10.92 19.52
N TRP A 443 0.50 -10.84 20.37
CA TRP A 443 0.58 -10.05 21.60
C TRP A 443 1.64 -10.59 22.57
N GLU A 444 1.72 -11.91 22.73
CA GLU A 444 2.68 -12.57 23.61
C GLU A 444 4.12 -12.39 23.11
N VAL A 445 4.37 -12.59 21.81
CA VAL A 445 5.68 -12.36 21.17
C VAL A 445 6.11 -10.90 21.37
N ASN A 446 5.24 -9.94 21.07
CA ASN A 446 5.56 -8.52 21.21
C ASN A 446 5.80 -8.10 22.67
N ASN A 447 5.12 -8.72 23.64
CA ASN A 447 5.42 -8.50 25.05
C ASN A 447 6.77 -9.08 25.44
N LYS A 448 7.13 -10.28 24.97
CA LYS A 448 8.45 -10.89 25.23
C LYS A 448 9.57 -9.99 24.71
N ILE A 449 9.46 -9.53 23.46
CA ILE A 449 10.40 -8.59 22.85
C ILE A 449 10.54 -7.33 23.71
N PHE A 450 9.42 -6.71 24.11
CA PHE A 450 9.52 -5.50 24.93
C PHE A 450 10.21 -5.72 26.27
N GLN A 451 10.06 -6.90 26.89
CA GLN A 451 10.73 -7.22 28.15
C GLN A 451 12.22 -7.48 27.96
N SER A 452 12.61 -8.23 26.91
CA SER A 452 14.04 -8.48 26.61
C SER A 452 14.75 -7.18 26.22
N THR A 453 14.11 -6.33 25.42
CA THR A 453 14.70 -5.08 24.93
C THR A 453 14.41 -3.87 25.81
N LYS A 454 13.89 -4.04 27.03
CA LYS A 454 13.34 -2.92 27.83
C LYS A 454 14.33 -1.78 28.07
N ASN A 455 15.60 -2.11 28.32
CA ASN A 455 16.65 -1.12 28.57
C ASN A 455 17.25 -0.53 27.27
N GLU A 456 16.90 -1.11 26.13
CA GLU A 456 17.35 -0.74 24.79
C GLU A 456 16.15 -0.48 23.88
N THR A 457 15.09 0.08 24.47
CA THR A 457 13.90 0.54 23.77
C THR A 457 13.85 2.05 23.85
N TYR A 458 13.89 2.69 22.69
CA TYR A 458 13.90 4.14 22.55
C TYR A 458 12.61 4.61 21.88
N LEU A 459 12.24 5.86 22.15
CA LEU A 459 11.15 6.53 21.45
C LEU A 459 11.63 7.89 20.97
N PHE A 460 11.38 8.17 19.69
CA PHE A 460 11.63 9.45 19.07
C PHE A 460 10.33 10.12 18.68
N ALA A 461 10.22 11.41 18.92
CA ALA A 461 9.15 12.27 18.45
C ALA A 461 9.70 13.23 17.39
N ILE A 462 9.00 13.32 16.26
CA ILE A 462 9.35 14.16 15.12
C ILE A 462 8.22 15.15 14.88
N THR A 463 8.53 16.44 14.94
CA THR A 463 7.61 17.52 14.54
C THR A 463 8.18 18.28 13.35
N ALA A 464 7.32 18.83 12.50
CA ALA A 464 7.73 19.61 11.33
C ALA A 464 6.86 20.85 11.16
N ASP A 465 7.50 21.96 10.79
CA ASP A 465 6.90 23.25 10.52
C ASP A 465 7.30 23.74 9.13
N HIS A 466 6.34 24.34 8.41
CA HIS A 466 6.56 24.87 7.07
C HIS A 466 6.87 26.37 7.15
N TYR A 467 7.84 26.80 6.36
CA TYR A 467 8.19 28.20 6.18
C TYR A 467 8.05 28.55 4.70
N ILE A 468 7.24 29.56 4.41
CA ILE A 468 7.01 30.07 3.05
C ILE A 468 7.57 31.49 3.02
N ASN A 469 8.55 31.73 2.16
CA ASN A 469 9.25 33.03 2.04
C ASN A 469 9.78 33.52 3.40
N GLY A 470 10.37 32.59 4.17
CA GLY A 470 10.94 32.85 5.50
C GLY A 470 9.92 32.99 6.64
N LYS A 471 8.61 32.97 6.36
CA LYS A 471 7.55 33.09 7.38
C LYS A 471 6.95 31.71 7.70
N LYS A 472 6.79 31.41 8.99
CA LYS A 472 6.14 30.16 9.44
C LYS A 472 4.68 30.16 8.97
N SER A 473 4.27 29.10 8.28
CA SER A 473 2.88 28.91 7.87
C SER A 473 2.00 28.58 9.08
N THR A 474 0.86 29.26 9.17
CA THR A 474 -0.18 29.03 10.17
C THR A 474 -1.41 28.34 9.60
N THR A 475 -1.39 27.95 8.31
CA THR A 475 -2.54 27.31 7.66
C THR A 475 -2.69 25.85 8.12
N SER A 476 -3.91 25.35 8.03
CA SER A 476 -4.27 23.95 8.29
C SER A 476 -3.55 23.01 7.35
N HIS A 477 -3.41 23.41 6.08
CA HIS A 477 -2.66 22.69 5.05
C HIS A 477 -1.68 23.66 4.37
N PRO A 478 -0.40 23.66 4.77
CA PRO A 478 0.61 24.54 4.19
C PRO A 478 0.78 24.29 2.70
N GLU A 479 0.66 25.35 1.90
CA GLU A 479 0.94 25.34 0.48
C GLU A 479 1.72 26.59 0.08
N PRO A 480 2.78 26.46 -0.74
CA PRO A 480 3.45 27.64 -1.28
C PRO A 480 2.56 28.31 -2.34
N PRO A 481 2.82 29.60 -2.67
CA PRO A 481 2.11 30.26 -3.77
C PRO A 481 2.38 29.53 -5.10
N THR A 482 1.42 29.57 -6.02
CA THR A 482 1.57 28.96 -7.36
C THR A 482 2.77 29.54 -8.13
N SER A 483 3.14 30.79 -7.88
CA SER A 483 4.32 31.44 -8.46
C SER A 483 5.65 30.77 -8.11
N ILE A 484 5.69 29.81 -7.17
CA ILE A 484 6.91 29.05 -6.86
C ILE A 484 7.38 28.15 -8.01
N ILE A 485 6.47 27.80 -8.92
CA ILE A 485 6.79 26.97 -10.10
C ILE A 485 7.19 27.83 -11.31
N ASP A 486 7.01 29.14 -11.23
CA ASP A 486 7.35 30.05 -12.33
C ASP A 486 8.89 30.24 -12.41
N PRO A 487 9.49 30.19 -13.61
CA PRO A 487 10.92 30.41 -13.79
C PRO A 487 11.39 31.76 -13.21
N GLY A 488 12.50 31.76 -12.46
CA GLY A 488 13.09 32.98 -11.91
C GLY A 488 12.40 33.53 -10.66
N THR A 489 11.38 32.84 -10.13
CA THR A 489 10.73 33.21 -8.87
C THR A 489 11.71 33.26 -7.69
N LYS A 490 11.44 34.17 -6.77
CA LYS A 490 12.14 34.26 -5.47
C LYS A 490 11.41 33.49 -4.38
N ASP A 491 10.28 32.88 -4.69
CA ASP A 491 9.52 32.11 -3.71
C ASP A 491 10.35 30.92 -3.21
N ARG A 492 10.19 30.63 -1.93
CA ARG A 492 10.90 29.56 -1.22
C ARG A 492 9.94 28.85 -0.28
N TRP A 493 10.00 27.52 -0.32
CA TRP A 493 9.33 26.65 0.64
C TRP A 493 10.37 25.83 1.38
N GLU A 494 10.35 25.89 2.70
CA GLU A 494 11.30 25.21 3.58
C GLU A 494 10.55 24.43 4.67
N ILE A 495 11.08 23.27 5.04
CA ILE A 495 10.60 22.49 6.18
C ILE A 495 11.66 22.53 7.26
N LYS A 496 11.29 23.01 8.44
CA LYS A 496 12.12 22.91 9.65
C LYS A 496 11.49 21.87 10.56
N TYR A 497 12.29 20.93 11.03
CA TYR A 497 11.80 19.82 11.84
C TYR A 497 12.65 19.64 13.09
N SER A 498 12.08 18.97 14.10
CA SER A 498 12.71 18.68 15.37
C SER A 498 12.65 17.18 15.64
N LEU A 499 13.79 16.58 15.96
CA LEU A 499 13.91 15.21 16.42
C LEU A 499 14.21 15.22 17.92
N LYS A 500 13.30 14.66 18.74
CA LYS A 500 13.47 14.59 20.20
C LYS A 500 13.34 13.16 20.68
N GLN A 501 14.30 12.72 21.50
CA GLN A 501 14.18 11.46 22.22
C GLN A 501 13.31 11.66 23.47
N VAL A 502 12.32 10.79 23.65
CA VAL A 502 11.49 10.72 24.85
C VAL A 502 12.15 9.77 25.85
N THR A 503 12.28 10.18 27.11
CA THR A 503 13.00 9.42 28.15
C THR A 503 12.08 8.77 29.19
N ASP A 504 10.80 9.15 29.25
CA ASP A 504 9.82 8.55 30.18
C ASP A 504 9.47 7.11 29.77
N MET A 505 10.05 6.13 30.46
CA MET A 505 9.79 4.71 30.22
C MET A 505 8.34 4.29 30.46
N GLY A 506 7.61 4.95 31.36
CA GLY A 506 6.18 4.72 31.57
C GLY A 506 5.37 5.13 30.35
N TYR A 507 5.71 6.28 29.77
CA TYR A 507 5.17 6.75 28.50
C TYR A 507 5.49 5.76 27.37
N ILE A 508 6.77 5.42 27.18
CA ILE A 508 7.24 4.52 26.11
C ILE A 508 6.49 3.18 26.15
N LYS A 509 6.39 2.55 27.33
CA LYS A 509 5.67 1.28 27.51
C LYS A 509 4.20 1.37 27.12
N ARG A 510 3.53 2.47 27.47
CA ARG A 510 2.12 2.70 27.10
C ARG A 510 1.96 2.89 25.59
N ARG A 511 2.87 3.65 24.96
CA ARG A 511 2.88 3.89 23.52
C ARG A 511 3.14 2.60 22.74
N TYR A 512 4.13 1.82 23.16
CA TYR A 512 4.42 0.50 22.57
C TYR A 512 3.18 -0.40 22.58
N LYS A 513 2.53 -0.58 23.74
CA LYS A 513 1.31 -1.38 23.84
C LYS A 513 0.18 -0.86 22.94
N LYS A 514 0.02 0.48 22.84
CA LYS A 514 -0.96 1.10 21.93
C LYS A 514 -0.66 0.75 20.47
N PHE A 515 0.60 0.80 20.06
CA PHE A 515 1.00 0.56 18.67
C PHE A 515 0.84 -0.92 18.31
N ILE A 516 1.31 -1.83 19.17
CA ILE A 516 1.11 -3.27 18.99
C ILE A 516 -0.37 -3.63 18.94
N LYS A 517 -1.21 -3.02 19.79
CA LYS A 517 -2.67 -3.23 19.73
C LYS A 517 -3.24 -2.80 18.38
N SER A 518 -2.79 -1.69 17.81
CA SER A 518 -3.24 -1.25 16.49
C SER A 518 -2.70 -2.11 15.35
N LEU A 519 -1.47 -2.64 15.46
CA LEU A 519 -0.93 -3.61 14.50
C LEU A 519 -1.77 -4.90 14.49
N ARG A 520 -2.23 -5.38 15.65
CA ARG A 520 -3.15 -6.53 15.73
C ARG A 520 -4.46 -6.33 14.96
N CYS A 521 -5.00 -5.12 14.95
CA CYS A 521 -6.26 -4.80 14.27
C CYS A 521 -6.15 -4.85 12.74
N LEU A 522 -4.94 -4.89 12.17
CA LEU A 522 -4.75 -5.10 10.72
C LEU A 522 -5.25 -6.48 10.26
N GLY A 523 -5.27 -7.47 11.15
CA GLY A 523 -5.82 -8.80 10.87
C GLY A 523 -7.34 -8.90 10.98
N GLY A 524 -8.04 -7.80 11.26
CA GLY A 524 -9.51 -7.75 11.42
C GLY A 524 -10.00 -7.86 12.86
N GLU A 525 -11.25 -7.45 13.10
CA GLU A 525 -11.95 -7.67 14.38
C GLU A 525 -12.64 -9.04 14.39
N ILE A 526 -12.56 -9.73 15.54
CA ILE A 526 -13.14 -11.07 15.77
C ILE A 526 -14.67 -11.09 15.59
N SER A 527 -15.33 -9.94 15.78
CA SER A 527 -16.78 -9.77 15.62
C SER A 527 -17.28 -9.92 14.18
N VAL A 528 -16.37 -10.07 13.20
CA VAL A 528 -16.67 -10.09 11.76
C VAL A 528 -16.78 -11.51 11.19
N LEU A 529 -16.48 -12.56 11.98
CA LEU A 529 -16.71 -13.93 11.53
C LEU A 529 -18.23 -14.18 11.44
N PRO A 530 -18.73 -14.69 10.29
CA PRO A 530 -20.15 -14.97 10.12
C PRO A 530 -20.64 -15.93 11.21
N LYS A 531 -21.77 -15.62 11.86
CA LYS A 531 -22.43 -16.51 12.83
C LYS A 531 -23.40 -17.51 12.20
N PHE A 532 -23.53 -17.52 10.87
CA PHE A 532 -24.44 -18.45 10.21
C PHE A 532 -23.88 -19.86 10.30
N GLU A 533 -24.71 -20.79 10.79
CA GLU A 533 -24.43 -22.22 10.81
C GLU A 533 -24.50 -22.79 9.39
N ASP A 534 -23.73 -23.84 9.12
CA ASP A 534 -23.75 -24.59 7.88
C ASP A 534 -25.19 -25.10 7.62
N GLY A 535 -25.89 -24.54 6.62
CA GLY A 535 -27.22 -24.99 6.19
C GLY A 535 -28.33 -23.94 6.18
N GLU A 536 -28.14 -22.72 6.69
CA GLU A 536 -29.09 -21.63 6.45
C GLU A 536 -29.01 -21.13 4.98
N ALA A 537 -30.16 -20.80 4.39
CA ALA A 537 -30.23 -20.43 2.98
C ALA A 537 -29.34 -19.21 2.67
N GLU A 538 -28.30 -19.41 1.83
CA GLU A 538 -27.35 -18.38 1.34
C GLU A 538 -28.03 -17.06 0.93
N SER A 539 -29.28 -17.16 0.46
CA SER A 539 -30.17 -16.05 0.10
C SER A 539 -30.41 -14.98 1.18
N ARG A 540 -30.02 -15.18 2.45
CA ARG A 540 -30.25 -14.21 3.55
C ARG A 540 -29.00 -13.68 4.25
N LEU A 541 -27.80 -13.93 3.73
CA LEU A 541 -26.52 -13.49 4.33
C LEU A 541 -26.41 -11.95 4.55
N TYR A 542 -27.19 -11.14 3.84
CA TYR A 542 -27.25 -9.68 4.04
C TYR A 542 -28.04 -9.24 5.29
N LEU A 543 -28.80 -10.15 5.92
CA LEU A 543 -29.52 -9.91 7.17
C LEU A 543 -28.70 -10.20 8.42
N ASP A 544 -27.42 -10.56 8.25
CA ASP A 544 -26.48 -10.78 9.34
C ASP A 544 -26.52 -9.63 10.37
N THR A 545 -26.98 -9.94 11.57
CA THR A 545 -27.12 -8.93 12.63
C THR A 545 -25.77 -8.47 13.18
N THR A 546 -24.70 -9.23 12.95
CA THR A 546 -23.33 -8.89 13.35
C THR A 546 -22.62 -8.00 12.33
N ALA A 547 -23.05 -8.03 11.06
CA ALA A 547 -22.51 -7.17 10.02
C ALA A 547 -22.93 -5.71 10.23
N ASN A 548 -22.01 -4.79 9.99
CA ASN A 548 -22.31 -3.36 10.01
C ASN A 548 -23.15 -2.94 8.78
N ILE A 549 -23.73 -1.74 8.82
CA ILE A 549 -24.64 -1.26 7.76
C ILE A 549 -23.99 -1.28 6.37
N LYS A 550 -22.69 -0.96 6.27
CA LYS A 550 -21.96 -0.94 5.00
C LYS A 550 -21.80 -2.35 4.44
N GLN A 551 -21.41 -3.31 5.28
CA GLN A 551 -21.33 -4.72 4.90
C GLN A 551 -22.67 -5.26 4.42
N ARG A 552 -23.76 -5.01 5.17
CA ARG A 552 -25.11 -5.44 4.76
C ARG A 552 -25.53 -4.87 3.40
N ILE A 553 -25.25 -3.59 3.15
CA ILE A 553 -25.54 -2.97 1.85
C ILE A 553 -24.75 -3.68 0.74
N LEU A 554 -23.45 -3.93 0.94
CA LEU A 554 -22.60 -4.61 -0.06
C LEU A 554 -23.06 -6.05 -0.32
N ARG A 555 -23.40 -6.82 0.72
CA ARG A 555 -24.00 -8.15 0.61
C ARG A 555 -25.36 -8.10 -0.11
N ALA A 556 -26.19 -7.09 0.14
CA ALA A 556 -27.47 -6.92 -0.55
C ALA A 556 -27.28 -6.63 -2.06
N TYR A 557 -26.27 -5.83 -2.43
CA TYR A 557 -25.91 -5.63 -3.84
C TYR A 557 -25.39 -6.92 -4.50
N SER A 558 -24.61 -7.72 -3.78
CA SER A 558 -24.21 -9.07 -4.22
C SER A 558 -25.43 -9.94 -4.53
N ALA A 559 -26.36 -10.08 -3.58
CA ALA A 559 -27.59 -10.86 -3.77
C ALA A 559 -28.49 -10.29 -4.89
N LYS A 560 -28.54 -8.97 -5.04
CA LYS A 560 -29.24 -8.30 -6.15
C LYS A 560 -28.62 -8.70 -7.48
N ASN A 561 -27.30 -8.75 -7.59
CA ASN A 561 -26.65 -9.11 -8.84
C ASN A 561 -26.87 -10.59 -9.21
N GLN A 562 -26.79 -11.51 -8.25
CA GLN A 562 -27.16 -12.93 -8.47
C GLN A 562 -28.55 -13.06 -9.07
N LYS A 563 -29.55 -12.34 -8.52
CA LYS A 563 -30.91 -12.34 -9.07
C LYS A 563 -30.98 -11.82 -10.49
N ARG A 564 -30.20 -10.78 -10.84
CA ARG A 564 -30.14 -10.26 -12.22
C ARG A 564 -29.53 -11.28 -13.18
N GLU A 565 -28.51 -12.02 -12.76
CA GLU A 565 -27.92 -13.06 -13.60
C GLU A 565 -28.94 -14.19 -13.85
N LEU A 566 -29.65 -14.64 -12.82
CA LEU A 566 -30.71 -15.65 -12.95
C LEU A 566 -31.87 -15.22 -13.86
N THR A 567 -32.34 -13.97 -13.79
CA THR A 567 -33.43 -13.50 -14.65
C THR A 567 -33.04 -13.27 -16.10
N ASN A 568 -31.75 -13.19 -16.44
CA ASN A 568 -31.29 -13.07 -17.82
C ASN A 568 -31.12 -14.44 -18.53
N PHE A 569 -31.26 -15.55 -17.80
CA PHE A 569 -31.27 -16.92 -18.35
C PHE A 569 -32.69 -17.45 -18.64
N ASN A 570 -33.73 -16.71 -18.25
CA ASN A 570 -35.13 -16.91 -18.66
C ASN A 570 -35.54 -15.81 -19.64
#